data_AF-A0A9D1GCC8-F1
#
_entry.id   AF-A0A9D1GCC8-F1
#
_cell.length_a   1.000
_cell.length_b   1.000
_cell.length_c   1.000
_cell.angle_alpha   90.00
_cell.angle_beta   90.00
_cell.angle_gamma   90.00
#
_symmetry.space_group_name_H-M   'P 1'
#
loop_
_entity.id
_entity.type
_entity.pdbx_description
1 polymer ?
#
loop_
_entity_poly.entity_id
_entity_poly.type
_entity_poly.pdbx_seq_one_letter_code
_entity_poly.pdbx_strand_id
1 'polypeptide(L)'
;MTNKSVSFSNLEEDDKLVTFLDYNDFVKKYRSLKFYCPKSYKYVCFHLLKNLKVRDTGKYIASIPTDLIFSQVYGEVQLIYSVINGRIVIEDLCPADFLLEGYARVLDTYKGIPYRNAKDIFKINLILKRKELEELEN
;
A
#
# COMPACT_ATOMS: atom_id res chain seq x y z
N MET A 1 -32.11 11.10 9.61
CA MET A 1 -31.15 10.38 10.48
C MET A 1 -29.77 10.90 10.16
N THR A 2 -29.24 11.76 11.03
CA THR A 2 -27.99 12.50 10.87
C THR A 2 -26.82 11.59 11.23
N ASN A 3 -26.06 11.13 10.22
CA ASN A 3 -24.83 10.38 10.46
C ASN A 3 -23.76 11.34 10.97
N LYS A 4 -23.53 11.30 12.29
CA LYS A 4 -22.34 11.87 12.94
C LYS A 4 -21.11 11.19 12.34
N SER A 5 -20.40 11.90 11.47
CA SER A 5 -19.01 11.61 11.15
C SER A 5 -18.19 11.76 12.44
N VAL A 6 -17.64 10.65 12.91
CA VAL A 6 -16.72 10.62 14.04
C VAL A 6 -15.42 11.32 13.59
N SER A 7 -15.27 12.57 14.01
CA SER A 7 -14.04 13.34 13.91
C SER A 7 -13.03 12.80 14.92
N PHE A 8 -11.91 12.28 14.44
CA PHE A 8 -10.73 12.05 15.28
C PHE A 8 -10.08 13.40 15.57
N SER A 9 -10.31 13.91 16.78
CA SER A 9 -9.63 15.07 17.35
C SER A 9 -8.26 14.66 17.88
N ASN A 10 -7.20 15.23 17.27
CA ASN A 10 -6.01 15.81 17.90
C ASN A 10 -4.81 15.70 16.94
N LEU A 11 -4.55 16.79 16.18
CA LEU A 11 -3.27 17.15 15.56
C LEU A 11 -3.44 18.56 14.93
N GLU A 12 -3.17 19.61 15.72
CA GLU A 12 -2.71 20.92 15.20
C GLU A 12 -1.20 20.76 14.90
N GLU A 13 -0.53 21.29 13.88
CA GLU A 13 -0.67 22.44 12.99
C GLU A 13 -0.19 22.07 11.57
N ASP A 14 -0.52 22.90 10.58
CA ASP A 14 -0.50 22.71 9.12
C ASP A 14 -1.75 22.02 8.59
N ASP A 15 -2.68 22.86 8.15
CA ASP A 15 -4.02 22.59 7.63
C ASP A 15 -3.98 21.81 6.29
N LYS A 16 -3.34 20.64 6.29
CA LYS A 16 -3.38 19.68 5.20
C LYS A 16 -4.74 19.00 5.27
N LEU A 17 -5.70 19.56 4.54
CA LEU A 17 -6.96 18.88 4.25
C LEU A 17 -6.67 17.65 3.37
N VAL A 18 -6.30 16.55 4.01
CA VAL A 18 -6.19 15.23 3.38
C VAL A 18 -7.60 14.71 3.20
N THR A 19 -7.99 14.55 1.95
CA THR A 19 -9.28 14.00 1.55
C THR A 19 -9.05 12.68 0.84
N PHE A 20 -10.04 11.79 0.91
CA PHE A 20 -9.99 10.48 0.25
C PHE A 20 -11.02 10.49 -0.87
N LEU A 21 -10.65 9.97 -2.05
CA LEU A 21 -11.61 9.76 -3.12
C LEU A 21 -12.66 8.70 -2.71
N ASP A 22 -12.19 7.55 -2.23
CA ASP A 22 -12.99 6.53 -1.57
C ASP A 22 -12.34 6.10 -0.26
N TYR A 23 -12.90 6.58 0.84
CA TYR A 23 -12.41 6.26 2.19
C TYR A 23 -12.58 4.77 2.53
N ASN A 24 -13.69 4.15 2.13
CA ASN A 24 -13.98 2.77 2.49
C ASN A 24 -13.02 1.82 1.78
N ASP A 25 -12.78 2.05 0.49
CA ASP A 25 -11.85 1.27 -0.31
C ASP A 25 -10.41 1.40 0.22
N PHE A 26 -9.98 2.62 0.52
CA PHE A 26 -8.69 2.87 1.14
C PHE A 26 -8.53 2.12 2.47
N VAL A 27 -9.52 2.18 3.36
CA VAL A 27 -9.46 1.49 4.66
C VAL A 27 -9.35 -0.03 4.50
N LYS A 28 -10.03 -0.63 3.53
CA LYS A 28 -9.93 -2.07 3.24
C LYS A 28 -8.51 -2.44 2.81
N LYS A 29 -7.97 -1.70 1.83
CA LYS A 29 -6.61 -1.90 1.31
C LYS A 29 -5.56 -1.67 2.40
N TYR A 30 -5.75 -0.64 3.23
CA TYR A 30 -4.86 -0.30 4.34
C TYR A 30 -4.85 -1.37 5.44
N ARG A 31 -6.00 -1.97 5.76
CA ARG A 31 -6.08 -3.11 6.70
C ARG A 31 -5.37 -4.35 6.16
N SER A 32 -5.53 -4.64 4.88
CA SER A 32 -4.81 -5.74 4.20
C SER A 32 -3.29 -5.49 4.22
N LEU A 33 -2.86 -4.26 3.92
CA LEU A 33 -1.45 -3.86 3.98
C LEU A 33 -0.87 -4.06 5.38
N LYS A 34 -1.62 -3.72 6.43
CA LYS A 34 -1.20 -3.94 7.83
C LYS A 34 -0.91 -5.41 8.13
N PHE A 35 -1.68 -6.33 7.57
CA PHE A 35 -1.58 -7.76 7.83
C PHE A 35 -0.47 -8.42 7.01
N TYR A 36 -0.42 -8.19 5.70
CA TYR A 36 0.53 -8.86 4.80
C TYR A 36 1.87 -8.15 4.66
N CYS A 37 1.90 -6.81 4.80
CA CYS A 37 3.12 -6.01 4.64
C CYS A 37 3.31 -5.03 5.81
N PRO A 38 3.60 -5.50 7.04
CA PRO A 38 3.69 -4.65 8.22
C PRO A 38 4.77 -3.54 8.12
N LYS A 39 5.88 -3.81 7.42
CA LYS A 39 6.95 -2.82 7.19
C LYS A 39 6.45 -1.64 6.34
N SER A 40 5.78 -1.95 5.23
CA SER A 40 5.18 -0.96 4.33
C SER A 40 4.09 -0.16 5.04
N TYR A 41 3.25 -0.82 5.82
CA TYR A 41 2.27 -0.15 6.68
C TYR A 41 2.92 0.87 7.62
N LYS A 42 3.95 0.47 8.38
CA LYS A 42 4.67 1.37 9.29
C LYS A 42 5.25 2.57 8.54
N TYR A 43 5.82 2.35 7.37
CA TYR A 43 6.36 3.43 6.55
C TYR A 43 5.28 4.45 6.17
N VAL A 44 4.10 3.99 5.76
CA VAL A 44 2.96 4.86 5.44
C VAL A 44 2.56 5.70 6.66
N CYS A 45 2.37 5.06 7.82
CA CYS A 45 1.93 5.74 9.04
C CYS A 45 2.92 6.80 9.53
N PHE A 46 4.20 6.43 9.62
CA PHE A 46 5.18 7.23 10.35
C PHE A 46 5.97 8.18 9.46
N HIS A 47 6.16 7.85 8.19
CA HIS A 47 6.98 8.63 7.27
C HIS A 47 6.14 9.28 6.18
N LEU A 48 5.38 8.49 5.41
CA LEU A 48 4.74 9.02 4.20
C LEU A 48 3.67 10.07 4.54
N LEU A 49 2.69 9.73 5.38
CA LEU A 49 1.58 10.64 5.69
C LEU A 49 2.05 11.95 6.36
N LYS A 50 3.12 11.89 7.15
CA LYS A 50 3.70 13.09 7.79
C LYS A 50 4.45 13.97 6.79
N ASN A 51 5.13 13.35 5.83
CA ASN A 51 5.99 14.03 4.86
C ASN A 51 5.28 14.41 3.55
N LEU A 52 3.98 14.12 3.40
CA LEU A 52 3.21 14.57 2.25
C LEU A 52 3.22 16.11 2.23
N LYS A 53 3.93 16.69 1.27
CA LYS A 53 3.97 18.14 1.05
C LYS A 53 2.99 18.49 -0.05
N VAL A 54 2.19 19.52 0.19
CA VAL A 54 1.36 20.15 -0.82
C VAL A 54 2.32 20.81 -1.81
N ARG A 55 2.42 20.25 -3.02
CA ARG A 55 3.20 20.80 -4.13
C ARG A 55 2.25 21.42 -5.15
N ASP A 56 2.75 21.61 -6.37
CA ASP A 56 1.93 22.03 -7.50
C ASP A 56 0.77 21.07 -7.75
N THR A 57 -0.30 21.60 -8.32
CA THR A 57 -1.50 20.84 -8.66
C THR A 57 -1.14 19.75 -9.67
N GLY A 58 -1.37 18.48 -9.32
CA GLY A 58 -0.93 17.36 -10.14
C GLY A 58 -1.12 16.00 -9.47
N LYS A 59 -0.92 14.93 -10.24
CA LYS A 59 -0.94 13.55 -9.75
C LYS A 59 0.47 13.12 -9.36
N TYR A 60 0.59 12.48 -8.21
CA TYR A 60 1.85 12.01 -7.64
C TYR A 60 1.75 10.55 -7.25
N ILE A 61 2.88 9.86 -7.36
CA ILE A 61 3.04 8.47 -6.97
C ILE A 61 4.13 8.43 -5.90
N ALA A 62 3.78 7.94 -4.71
CA ALA A 62 4.74 7.68 -3.65
C ALA A 62 5.00 6.19 -3.54
N SER A 63 6.22 5.76 -3.88
CA SER A 63 6.66 4.38 -3.67
C SER A 63 6.88 4.11 -2.19
N ILE A 64 6.35 2.97 -1.74
CA ILE A 64 6.44 2.50 -0.35
C ILE A 64 7.42 1.32 -0.35
N PRO A 65 8.40 1.30 0.57
CA PRO A 65 9.34 0.20 0.66
C PRO A 65 8.59 -1.08 1.06
N THR A 66 8.78 -2.13 0.26
CA THR A 66 8.21 -3.47 0.46
C THR A 66 9.28 -4.53 0.18
N ASP A 67 9.05 -5.76 0.64
CA ASP A 67 9.96 -6.87 0.40
C ASP A 67 10.11 -7.14 -1.11
N LEU A 68 11.34 -7.39 -1.57
CA LEU A 68 11.69 -7.51 -2.98
C LEU A 68 10.89 -8.60 -3.71
N ILE A 69 10.71 -9.75 -3.07
CA ILE A 69 9.98 -10.86 -3.69
C ILE A 69 8.50 -10.48 -3.85
N PHE A 70 7.93 -9.80 -2.85
CA PHE A 70 6.54 -9.34 -2.91
C PHE A 70 6.36 -8.33 -4.04
N SER A 71 7.26 -7.34 -4.17
CA SER A 71 7.17 -6.33 -5.21
C SER A 71 7.32 -6.92 -6.62
N GLN A 72 8.13 -7.96 -6.78
CA GLN A 72 8.27 -8.67 -8.06
C GLN A 72 7.07 -9.56 -8.41
N VAL A 73 6.37 -10.13 -7.43
CA VAL A 73 5.21 -11.00 -7.68
C VAL A 73 3.94 -10.20 -7.96
N TYR A 74 3.69 -9.16 -7.15
CA TYR A 74 2.43 -8.41 -7.11
C TYR A 74 2.55 -6.97 -7.63
N GLY A 75 3.76 -6.46 -7.81
CA GLY A 75 4.02 -5.05 -8.12
C GLY A 75 4.45 -4.27 -6.88
N GLU A 76 5.09 -3.12 -7.11
CA GLU A 76 5.49 -2.22 -6.03
C GLU A 76 4.27 -1.68 -5.28
N VAL A 77 4.40 -1.55 -3.96
CA VAL A 77 3.37 -0.89 -3.16
C VAL A 77 3.54 0.61 -3.33
N GLN A 78 2.52 1.28 -3.86
CA GLN A 78 2.58 2.70 -4.18
C GLN A 78 1.29 3.39 -3.77
N LEU A 79 1.41 4.58 -3.19
CA LEU A 79 0.27 5.45 -2.89
C LEU A 79 0.11 6.46 -4.02
N ILE A 80 -1.04 6.41 -4.69
CA ILE A 80 -1.44 7.38 -5.70
C ILE A 80 -2.23 8.49 -5.01
N TYR A 81 -1.74 9.72 -5.11
CA TYR A 81 -2.41 10.88 -4.55
C TYR A 81 -2.31 12.07 -5.51
N SER A 82 -3.33 12.91 -5.47
CA SER A 82 -3.45 14.12 -6.27
C SER A 82 -3.39 15.32 -5.37
N VAL A 83 -2.66 16.36 -5.78
CA VAL A 83 -2.73 17.66 -5.11
C VAL A 83 -3.64 18.54 -5.95
N ILE A 84 -4.72 19.06 -5.37
CA ILE A 84 -5.68 19.95 -6.02
C ILE A 84 -5.91 21.16 -5.13
N ASN A 85 -5.60 22.36 -5.62
CA ASN A 85 -5.86 23.63 -4.94
C ASN A 85 -5.37 23.64 -3.48
N GLY A 86 -4.16 23.13 -3.25
CA GLY A 86 -3.55 23.07 -1.92
C GLY A 86 -4.01 21.89 -1.04
N ARG A 87 -4.89 21.02 -1.55
CA ARG A 87 -5.41 19.84 -0.82
C ARG A 87 -4.83 18.55 -1.37
N ILE A 88 -4.56 17.59 -0.50
CA ILE A 88 -4.09 16.25 -0.89
C ILE A 88 -5.30 15.33 -0.96
N VAL A 89 -5.52 14.72 -2.12
CA VAL A 89 -6.57 13.72 -2.38
C VAL A 89 -5.89 12.37 -2.54
N ILE A 90 -6.11 11.44 -1.63
CA ILE A 90 -5.63 10.06 -1.80
C ILE A 90 -6.59 9.35 -2.76
N GLU A 91 -6.05 8.90 -3.90
CA GLU A 91 -6.82 8.21 -4.93
C GLU A 91 -6.83 6.71 -4.69
N ASP A 92 -5.65 6.08 -4.63
CA ASP A 92 -5.55 4.62 -4.51
C ASP A 92 -4.23 4.15 -3.88
N LEU A 93 -4.22 2.90 -3.41
CA LEU A 93 -3.07 2.15 -2.96
C LEU A 93 -2.87 0.92 -3.87
N CYS A 94 -1.77 0.90 -4.61
CA CYS A 94 -1.35 -0.24 -5.41
C CYS A 94 -0.51 -1.22 -4.57
N PRO A 95 -0.54 -2.53 -4.85
CA PRO A 95 -1.39 -3.21 -5.83
C PRO A 95 -2.82 -3.45 -5.32
N ALA A 96 -3.80 -2.83 -5.98
CA ALA A 96 -5.19 -2.81 -5.53
C ALA A 96 -5.81 -4.22 -5.46
N ASP A 97 -5.59 -5.04 -6.48
CA ASP A 97 -6.16 -6.39 -6.57
C ASP A 97 -5.71 -7.28 -5.41
N PHE A 98 -4.40 -7.29 -5.12
CA PHE A 98 -3.85 -8.09 -4.03
C PHE A 98 -4.40 -7.61 -2.68
N LEU A 99 -4.44 -6.30 -2.46
CA LEU A 99 -4.87 -5.72 -1.20
C LEU A 99 -6.36 -5.94 -0.95
N LEU A 100 -7.21 -5.82 -1.98
CA LEU A 100 -8.64 -6.10 -1.87
C LEU A 100 -8.92 -7.57 -1.63
N GLU A 101 -8.23 -8.45 -2.34
CA GLU A 101 -8.39 -9.89 -2.16
C GLU A 101 -7.93 -10.33 -0.77
N GLY A 102 -6.79 -9.81 -0.29
CA GLY A 102 -6.30 -10.06 1.06
C GLY A 102 -7.18 -9.50 2.18
N TYR A 103 -8.00 -8.49 1.88
CA TYR A 103 -9.05 -8.03 2.79
C TYR A 103 -10.28 -8.96 2.77
N ALA A 104 -10.68 -9.40 1.57
CA ALA A 104 -11.87 -10.24 1.39
C ALA A 104 -11.69 -11.65 1.98
N ARG A 105 -10.48 -12.21 1.89
CA ARG A 105 -10.13 -13.52 2.45
C ARG A 105 -8.74 -13.51 3.06
N VAL A 106 -8.55 -14.35 4.08
CA VAL A 106 -7.21 -14.63 4.61
C VAL A 106 -6.46 -15.45 3.56
N LEU A 107 -5.32 -14.95 3.11
CA LEU A 107 -4.46 -15.62 2.14
C LEU A 107 -3.54 -16.59 2.85
N ASP A 108 -3.40 -17.78 2.27
CA ASP A 108 -2.40 -18.75 2.70
C ASP A 108 -0.99 -18.28 2.35
N THR A 109 0.00 -18.88 3.00
CA THR A 109 1.41 -18.57 2.78
C THR A 109 2.14 -19.75 2.14
N TYR A 110 3.03 -19.44 1.20
CA TYR A 110 3.93 -20.40 0.59
C TYR A 110 5.36 -19.86 0.69
N LYS A 111 6.25 -20.62 1.32
CA LYS A 111 7.63 -20.17 1.63
C LYS A 111 7.67 -18.80 2.33
N GLY A 112 6.70 -18.54 3.21
CA GLY A 112 6.56 -17.28 3.95
C GLY A 112 5.99 -16.09 3.16
N ILE A 113 5.59 -16.29 1.89
CA ILE A 113 5.01 -15.24 1.05
C ILE A 113 3.51 -15.53 0.87
N PRO A 114 2.62 -14.54 1.10
CA PRO A 114 1.19 -14.73 0.87
C PRO A 114 0.92 -14.98 -0.61
N TYR A 115 0.01 -15.90 -0.92
CA TYR A 115 -0.37 -16.25 -2.28
C TYR A 115 -1.88 -16.38 -2.46
N ARG A 116 -2.35 -16.10 -3.68
CA ARG A 116 -3.79 -16.12 -3.99
C ARG A 116 -4.14 -17.34 -4.83
N ASN A 117 -3.29 -17.63 -5.83
CA ASN A 117 -3.50 -18.69 -6.80
C ASN A 117 -2.20 -19.47 -7.09
N ALA A 118 -2.30 -20.62 -7.75
CA ALA A 118 -1.15 -21.41 -8.20
C ALA A 118 -0.18 -20.61 -9.11
N LYS A 119 -0.69 -19.60 -9.82
CA LYS A 119 0.14 -18.67 -10.62
C LYS A 119 1.13 -17.88 -9.75
N ASP A 120 0.72 -17.46 -8.56
CA ASP A 120 1.58 -16.72 -7.64
C ASP A 120 2.68 -17.64 -7.09
N ILE A 121 2.33 -18.90 -6.76
CA ILE A 121 3.31 -19.93 -6.36
C ILE A 121 4.37 -20.12 -7.46
N PHE A 122 3.94 -20.20 -8.72
CA PHE A 122 4.87 -20.32 -9.85
C PHE A 122 5.81 -19.12 -9.95
N LYS A 123 5.28 -17.88 -9.85
CA LYS A 123 6.10 -16.66 -9.85
C LYS A 123 7.10 -16.65 -8.70
N ILE A 124 6.67 -17.00 -7.49
CA ILE A 124 7.53 -17.07 -6.30
C ILE A 124 8.68 -18.06 -6.54
N ASN A 125 8.38 -19.25 -7.06
CA ASN A 125 9.41 -20.25 -7.35
C ASN A 125 10.39 -19.77 -8.42
N LEU A 126 9.92 -19.06 -9.45
CA LEU A 126 10.77 -18.51 -10.49
C LEU A 126 11.74 -17.46 -9.93
N ILE A 127 11.26 -16.56 -9.08
CA ILE A 127 12.08 -15.52 -8.44
C ILE A 127 13.11 -16.12 -7.48
N LEU A 128 12.69 -17.07 -6.64
CA LEU A 128 13.58 -17.74 -5.70
C LEU A 128 14.69 -18.48 -6.42
N LYS A 129 14.35 -19.26 -7.45
CA LYS A 129 15.33 -19.99 -8.25
C LYS A 129 16.31 -19.04 -8.96
N ARG A 130 15.83 -17.89 -9.45
CA ARG A 130 16.69 -16.87 -10.05
C ARG A 130 17.70 -16.33 -9.03
N LYS A 131 17.25 -16.03 -7.81
CA LYS A 131 18.11 -15.53 -6.73
C LYS A 131 19.16 -16.57 -6.30
N GLU A 132 18.77 -17.84 -6.23
CA GLU A 132 19.69 -18.96 -5.96
C GLU A 132 20.78 -19.06 -7.04
N LEU A 133 20.44 -18.86 -8.32
CA LEU A 133 21.41 -18.86 -9.41
C LEU A 133 22.36 -17.64 -9.34
N GLU A 134 21.82 -16.45 -9.06
CA GLU A 134 22.63 -15.23 -8.86
C GLU A 134 23.63 -15.39 -7.70
N GLU A 135 23.28 -16.12 -6.64
CA GLU A 135 24.15 -16.39 -5.49
C GLU A 135 25.25 -17.44 -5.79
N LEU A 136 25.05 -18.31 -6.79
CA LEU A 136 26.03 -19.31 -7.22
C LEU A 136 27.07 -18.76 -8.21
N GLU A 137 26.73 -17.67 -8.90
CA GLU A 137 27.60 -16.99 -9.86
C GLU A 137 28.52 -15.93 -9.21
N ASN A 138 28.29 -15.61 -7.92
CA ASN A 138 29.10 -14.68 -7.12
C ASN A 138 30.00 -15.41 -6.12
#